data_AF-A0A7R9Y1P9-F1
#
_entry.id   AF-A0A7R9Y1P9-F1
#
_cell.length_a   1.000
_cell.length_b   1.000
_cell.length_c   1.000
_cell.angle_alpha   90.00
_cell.angle_beta   90.00
_cell.angle_gamma   90.00
#
_symmetry.space_group_name_H-M   'P 1'
#
loop_
_entity.id
_entity.type
_entity.pdbx_description
1 polymer ?
#
loop_
_entity_poly.entity_id
_entity_poly.type
_entity_poly.pdbx_seq_one_letter_code
_entity_poly.pdbx_strand_id
1 'polypeptide(L)'
;EFSQVTILETVATYVPKDKSETFDVMNALEDRLQHSNSAVVLATVKVFLGVTLQMPDVHQQVFERLKAPLLTLAAVGASETSYVVWAHLHLLVTRAPPLFVTDFKSFFCRASDPP
;
A
#
# COMPACT_ATOMS: atom_id res chain seq x y z
N GLU A 1 12.22 -8.88 -9.45
CA GLU A 1 11.51 -7.78 -8.76
C GLU A 1 11.22 -6.61 -9.69
N PHE A 2 12.20 -6.01 -10.37
CA PHE A 2 11.96 -4.89 -11.31
C PHE A 2 10.93 -5.21 -12.41
N SER A 3 10.99 -6.40 -13.03
CA SER A 3 9.98 -6.82 -14.01
C SER A 3 8.57 -6.93 -13.41
N GLN A 4 8.44 -7.34 -12.15
CA GLN A 4 7.14 -7.41 -11.48
C GLN A 4 6.57 -6.01 -11.25
N VAL A 5 7.40 -5.05 -10.82
CA VAL A 5 6.99 -3.66 -10.64
C VAL A 5 6.49 -3.08 -11.96
N THR A 6 7.21 -3.26 -13.07
CA THR A 6 6.77 -2.79 -14.40
C THR A 6 5.42 -3.39 -14.82
N ILE A 7 5.21 -4.68 -14.55
CA ILE A 7 3.92 -5.34 -14.81
C ILE A 7 2.82 -4.71 -13.94
N LEU A 8 3.06 -4.56 -12.64
CA LEU A 8 2.09 -3.95 -11.72
C LEU A 8 1.77 -2.50 -12.07
N GLU A 9 2.75 -1.72 -12.52
CA GLU A 9 2.53 -0.37 -13.03
C GLU A 9 1.65 -0.35 -14.27
N THR A 10 1.83 -1.32 -15.16
CA THR A 10 0.95 -1.49 -16.34
C THR A 10 -0.46 -1.88 -15.91
N VAL A 11 -0.59 -2.85 -14.99
CA VAL A 11 -1.89 -3.26 -14.42
C VAL A 11 -2.59 -2.10 -13.73
N ALA A 12 -1.85 -1.20 -13.08
CA ALA A 12 -2.43 -0.01 -12.43
C ALA A 12 -3.09 0.97 -13.41
N THR A 13 -2.83 0.85 -14.72
CA THR A 13 -3.51 1.64 -15.76
C THR A 13 -4.76 0.96 -16.32
N TYR A 14 -4.97 -0.32 -16.00
CA TYR A 14 -6.11 -1.09 -16.45
C TYR A 14 -7.35 -0.79 -15.61
N VAL A 15 -8.51 -0.73 -16.27
CA VAL A 15 -9.81 -0.57 -15.62
C VAL A 15 -10.58 -1.89 -15.77
N PRO A 16 -10.84 -2.62 -14.67
CA PRO A 16 -11.66 -3.83 -14.70
C PRO A 16 -13.05 -3.55 -15.26
N LYS A 17 -13.62 -4.52 -15.98
CA LYS A 17 -14.94 -4.44 -16.61
C LYS A 17 -16.07 -4.45 -15.59
N ASP A 18 -15.91 -5.26 -14.55
CA ASP A 18 -16.94 -5.43 -13.52
C ASP A 18 -16.33 -5.72 -12.13
N LYS A 19 -17.23 -5.82 -11.15
CA LYS A 19 -16.85 -6.10 -9.76
C LYS A 19 -16.20 -7.47 -9.60
N SER A 20 -16.61 -8.47 -10.37
CA SER A 20 -16.03 -9.82 -10.30
C SER A 20 -14.57 -9.78 -10.72
N GLU A 21 -14.28 -9.18 -11.88
CA GLU A 21 -12.90 -9.02 -12.38
C GLU A 21 -12.05 -8.20 -11.41
N THR A 22 -12.63 -7.16 -10.78
CA THR A 22 -11.94 -6.38 -9.75
C THR A 22 -11.48 -7.28 -8.59
N PHE A 23 -12.36 -8.14 -8.08
CA PHE A 23 -12.01 -9.08 -7.01
C PHE A 23 -11.00 -10.13 -7.48
N ASP A 24 -11.12 -10.63 -8.71
CA ASP A 24 -10.16 -11.59 -9.28
C ASP A 24 -8.75 -11.00 -9.35
N VAL A 25 -8.63 -9.74 -9.81
CA VAL A 25 -7.36 -9.00 -9.85
C VAL A 25 -6.79 -8.80 -8.44
N MET A 26 -7.62 -8.37 -7.49
CA MET A 26 -7.18 -8.17 -6.10
C MET A 26 -6.70 -9.49 -5.47
N ASN A 27 -7.47 -10.57 -5.60
CA ASN A 27 -7.12 -11.87 -5.05
C ASN A 27 -5.83 -12.42 -5.65
N ALA A 28 -5.62 -12.24 -6.96
CA ALA A 28 -4.38 -12.67 -7.63
C ALA A 28 -3.13 -11.93 -7.14
N LEU A 29 -3.31 -10.75 -6.55
CA LEU A 29 -2.24 -9.86 -6.12
C LEU A 29 -2.11 -9.74 -4.59
N GLU A 30 -3.00 -10.37 -3.80
CA GLU A 30 -3.03 -10.26 -2.33
C GLU A 30 -1.67 -10.65 -1.70
N ASP A 31 -1.08 -11.76 -2.14
CA ASP A 31 0.22 -12.24 -1.63
C ASP A 31 1.36 -11.23 -1.88
N ARG A 32 1.20 -10.31 -2.84
CA ARG A 32 2.22 -9.29 -3.15
C ARG A 32 2.27 -8.19 -2.10
N LEU A 33 1.25 -8.03 -1.25
CA LEU A 33 1.29 -7.09 -0.12
C LEU A 33 2.27 -7.53 0.98
N GLN A 34 2.62 -8.82 1.05
CA GLN A 34 3.56 -9.37 2.04
C GLN A 34 5.00 -9.49 1.50
N HIS A 35 5.27 -8.90 0.34
CA HIS A 35 6.57 -9.00 -0.31
C HIS A 35 7.64 -8.18 0.43
N SER A 36 8.88 -8.69 0.48
CA SER A 36 10.00 -8.01 1.18
C SER A 36 10.44 -6.72 0.49
N ASN A 37 10.31 -6.65 -0.84
CA ASN A 37 10.62 -5.44 -1.61
C ASN A 37 9.46 -4.43 -1.57
N SER A 38 9.73 -3.24 -1.01
CA SER A 38 8.77 -2.15 -0.88
C SER A 38 8.23 -1.62 -2.21
N ALA A 39 9.01 -1.66 -3.30
CA ALA A 39 8.54 -1.23 -4.62
C ALA A 39 7.42 -2.13 -5.14
N VAL A 40 7.50 -3.45 -4.89
CA VAL A 40 6.44 -4.40 -5.26
C VAL A 40 5.20 -4.12 -4.44
N VAL A 41 5.33 -3.96 -3.11
CA VAL A 41 4.19 -3.68 -2.23
C VAL A 41 3.52 -2.35 -2.59
N LEU A 42 4.28 -1.28 -2.80
CA LEU A 42 3.75 0.04 -3.18
C LEU A 42 3.08 0.02 -4.56
N ALA A 43 3.62 -0.75 -5.52
CA ALA A 43 2.97 -0.92 -6.82
C ALA A 43 1.64 -1.69 -6.69
N THR A 44 1.58 -2.73 -5.86
CA THR A 44 0.33 -3.44 -5.54
C THR A 44 -0.67 -2.54 -4.82
N VAL A 45 -0.23 -1.73 -3.85
CA VAL A 45 -1.05 -0.72 -3.17
C VAL A 45 -1.71 0.21 -4.19
N LYS A 46 -0.93 0.71 -5.16
CA LYS A 46 -1.44 1.57 -6.24
C LYS A 46 -2.53 0.88 -7.06
N VAL A 47 -2.33 -0.39 -7.43
CA VAL A 47 -3.36 -1.17 -8.14
C VAL A 47 -4.63 -1.27 -7.30
N PHE A 48 -4.52 -1.69 -6.03
CA PHE A 48 -5.67 -1.91 -5.14
C PHE A 48 -6.49 -0.64 -4.95
N LEU A 49 -5.82 0.49 -4.69
CA LEU A 49 -6.48 1.77 -4.55
C LEU A 49 -7.15 2.19 -5.85
N GLY A 50 -6.49 2.00 -7.01
CA GLY A 50 -7.02 2.38 -8.32
C GLY A 50 -8.28 1.60 -8.71
N VAL A 51 -8.24 0.27 -8.63
CA VAL A 51 -9.36 -0.59 -9.05
C VAL A 51 -10.58 -0.50 -8.15
N THR A 52 -10.41 -0.04 -6.90
CA THR A 52 -11.52 0.07 -5.93
C THR A 52 -12.10 1.48 -5.80
N LEU A 53 -11.62 2.49 -6.55
CA LEU A 53 -12.08 3.89 -6.45
C LEU A 53 -13.61 4.07 -6.55
N GLN A 54 -14.28 3.24 -7.36
CA GLN A 54 -15.74 3.30 -7.58
C GLN A 54 -16.52 2.35 -6.64
N MET A 55 -15.87 1.76 -5.64
CA MET A 55 -16.43 0.78 -4.71
C MET A 55 -16.16 1.18 -3.26
N PRO A 56 -16.88 2.18 -2.70
CA PRO A 56 -16.53 2.81 -1.42
C PRO A 56 -16.31 1.84 -0.25
N ASP A 57 -17.20 0.85 -0.08
CA ASP A 57 -17.11 -0.12 1.01
C ASP A 57 -15.87 -1.02 0.89
N VAL A 58 -15.52 -1.41 -0.34
CA VAL A 58 -14.34 -2.23 -0.62
C VAL A 58 -13.07 -1.37 -0.54
N HIS A 59 -13.13 -0.12 -1.01
CA HIS A 59 -12.03 0.82 -0.94
C HIS A 59 -11.63 1.10 0.51
N GLN A 60 -12.61 1.24 1.41
CA GLN A 60 -12.33 1.35 2.84
C GLN A 60 -11.67 0.10 3.42
N GLN A 61 -12.12 -1.10 3.03
CA GLN A 61 -11.48 -2.35 3.45
C GLN A 61 -10.04 -2.47 2.94
N VAL A 62 -9.78 -2.01 1.72
CA VAL A 62 -8.42 -1.91 1.17
C VAL A 62 -7.56 -1.02 2.08
N PHE A 63 -8.03 0.19 2.41
CA PHE A 63 -7.29 1.07 3.32
C PHE A 63 -6.87 0.38 4.63
N GLU A 64 -7.79 -0.34 5.28
CA GLU A 64 -7.48 -1.08 6.52
C GLU A 64 -6.43 -2.17 6.30
N ARG A 65 -6.54 -2.94 5.20
CA ARG A 65 -5.58 -4.01 4.87
C ARG A 65 -4.18 -3.48 4.57
N LEU A 66 -4.06 -2.28 4.02
CA LEU A 66 -2.77 -1.69 3.66
C LEU A 66 -1.97 -1.18 4.86
N LYS A 67 -2.60 -0.96 6.02
CA LYS A 67 -1.94 -0.39 7.22
C LYS A 67 -0.76 -1.25 7.68
N ALA A 68 -1.01 -2.53 7.94
CA ALA A 68 -0.01 -3.44 8.48
C ALA A 68 1.23 -3.61 7.56
N PRO A 69 1.08 -3.90 6.24
CA PRO A 69 2.25 -4.07 5.37
C PRO A 69 3.04 -2.77 5.21
N LEU A 70 2.37 -1.61 5.11
CA LEU A 70 3.07 -0.33 4.97
C LEU A 70 3.82 0.07 6.24
N LEU A 71 3.22 -0.08 7.41
CA LEU A 71 3.90 0.18 8.69
C LEU A 71 5.10 -0.76 8.89
N THR A 72 4.97 -2.03 8.51
CA THR A 72 6.07 -3.01 8.57
C THR A 72 7.23 -2.59 7.67
N LEU A 73 6.96 -2.22 6.42
CA LEU A 73 8.00 -1.78 5.48
C LEU A 73 8.68 -0.50 5.92
N ALA A 74 7.91 0.47 6.45
CA ALA A 74 8.42 1.74 6.93
C ALA A 74 9.35 1.57 8.15
N ALA A 75 9.12 0.52 8.95
CA ALA A 75 9.94 0.21 10.10
C ALA A 75 11.20 -0.61 9.75
N VAL A 76 11.13 -1.53 8.79
CA VAL A 76 12.21 -2.52 8.56
C VAL A 76 13.17 -2.14 7.43
N GLY A 77 12.80 -1.19 6.56
CA GLY A 77 13.63 -0.80 5.42
C GLY A 77 14.90 -0.02 5.77
N ALA A 78 15.85 0.03 4.83
CA ALA A 78 16.95 1.00 4.86
C ALA A 78 16.40 2.43 4.91
N SER A 79 17.19 3.38 5.42
CA SER A 79 16.74 4.75 5.67
C SER A 79 16.04 5.39 4.46
N GLU A 80 16.61 5.23 3.26
CA GLU A 80 16.08 5.80 2.02
C GLU A 80 14.76 5.13 1.59
N THR A 81 14.67 3.80 1.67
CA THR A 81 13.46 3.08 1.25
C THR A 81 12.34 3.26 2.27
N SER A 82 12.67 3.27 3.55
CA SER A 82 11.74 3.60 4.64
C SER A 82 11.18 5.01 4.49
N TYR A 83 12.01 6.00 4.15
CA TYR A 83 11.55 7.37 3.89
C TYR A 83 10.50 7.43 2.78
N VAL A 84 10.72 6.71 1.68
CA VAL A 84 9.74 6.64 0.59
C VAL A 84 8.41 6.04 1.08
N VAL A 85 8.44 4.98 1.88
CA VAL A 85 7.21 4.38 2.45
C VAL A 85 6.52 5.34 3.42
N TRP A 86 7.27 6.07 4.26
CA TRP A 86 6.73 7.10 5.14
C TRP A 86 6.03 8.22 4.38
N ALA A 87 6.59 8.66 3.25
CA ALA A 87 5.96 9.67 2.39
C ALA A 87 4.60 9.17 1.83
N HIS A 88 4.51 7.89 1.46
CA HIS A 88 3.25 7.29 1.01
C HIS A 88 2.25 7.16 2.18
N LEU A 89 2.69 6.74 3.37
CA LEU A 89 1.86 6.70 4.57
C LEU A 89 1.30 8.08 4.92
N HIS A 90 2.13 9.14 4.84
CA HIS A 90 1.68 10.51 5.07
C HIS A 90 0.56 10.93 4.10
N LEU A 91 0.67 10.55 2.82
CA LEU A 91 -0.40 10.78 1.84
C LEU A 91 -1.68 10.03 2.21
N LEU A 92 -1.58 8.76 2.64
CA LEU A 92 -2.73 7.97 3.05
C LEU A 92 -3.42 8.54 4.30
N VAL A 93 -2.64 8.95 5.31
CA VAL A 93 -3.16 9.62 6.52
C VAL A 93 -3.89 10.91 6.14
N THR A 94 -3.37 11.69 5.21
CA THR A 94 -4.02 12.93 4.75
C THR A 94 -5.35 12.64 4.04
N ARG A 95 -5.46 11.52 3.33
CA ARG A 95 -6.67 11.13 2.59
C ARG A 95 -7.72 10.45 3.46
N ALA A 96 -7.30 9.68 4.46
CA ALA A 96 -8.17 8.97 5.40
C ALA A 96 -7.66 9.15 6.85
N PRO A 97 -7.83 10.34 7.46
CA PRO A 97 -7.27 10.62 8.79
C PRO A 97 -7.69 9.64 9.90
N PRO A 98 -8.94 9.16 9.98
CA PRO A 98 -9.35 8.22 11.03
C PRO A 98 -8.64 6.87 10.97
N LEU A 99 -8.08 6.51 9.81
CA LEU A 99 -7.54 5.17 9.52
C LEU A 99 -6.39 4.78 10.47
N PHE A 100 -5.55 5.72 10.86
CA PHE A 100 -4.34 5.45 11.63
C PHE A 100 -4.43 5.90 13.10
N VAL A 101 -5.61 6.30 13.57
CA VAL A 101 -5.79 6.83 14.94
C VAL A 101 -5.38 5.80 16.00
N THR A 102 -5.66 4.52 15.78
CA THR A 102 -5.27 3.43 16.68
C THR A 102 -3.79 3.10 16.65
N ASP A 103 -3.10 3.48 15.57
CA ASP A 103 -1.72 3.11 15.27
C ASP A 103 -0.76 4.29 15.41
N PHE A 104 -1.19 5.38 16.06
CA PHE A 104 -0.42 6.63 16.18
C PHE A 104 0.99 6.42 16.76
N LYS A 105 1.17 5.45 17.66
CA LYS A 105 2.47 5.12 18.27
C LYS A 105 3.49 4.62 17.25
N SER A 106 3.03 4.04 16.14
CA SER A 106 3.89 3.54 15.07
C SER A 106 4.60 4.68 14.33
N PHE A 107 4.16 5.94 14.50
CA PHE A 107 4.78 7.12 13.89
C PHE A 107 5.81 7.80 14.80
N PHE A 108 6.11 7.26 15.99
CA PHE A 108 7.13 7.82 16.87
C PHE A 108 8.54 7.51 16.35
N CYS A 109 9.42 8.50 16.42
CA CYS A 109 10.84 8.31 16.11
C CYS A 109 11.45 7.25 17.03
N ARG A 110 12.26 6.38 16.43
CA ARG A 110 13.02 5.33 17.11
C ARG A 110 14.45 5.79 17.30
N ALA A 111 15.14 5.18 18.27
CA ALA A 111 16.56 5.47 18.52
C ALA A 111 17.48 5.16 17.32
N SER A 112 17.03 4.28 16.42
CA SER A 112 17.73 3.91 15.19
C SER A 112 17.44 4.81 14.00
N ASP A 113 16.46 5.71 14.10
CA ASP A 113 16.07 6.54 12.96
C ASP A 113 17.12 7.65 12.73
N PRO A 114 17.42 7.99 11.47
CA PRO A 114 18.34 9.08 11.16
C PRO A 114 17.77 10.43 11.63
N PRO A 115 18.64 11.38 12.03
CA PRO A 115 18.23 12.72 12.45
C PRO A 115 17.66 13.57 11.32
#